data_AF-A0A2I6QLK4-F1
#
_entry.id   AF-A0A2I6QLK4-F1
#
_cell.length_a   1.000
_cell.length_b   1.000
_cell.length_c   1.000
_cell.angle_alpha   90.00
_cell.angle_beta   90.00
_cell.angle_gamma   90.00
#
_symmetry.space_group_name_H-M   'P 1'
#
loop_
_entity.id
_entity.type
_entity.pdbx_description
1 polymer ?
#
loop_
_entity_poly.entity_id
_entity_poly.type
_entity_poly.pdbx_seq_one_letter_code
_entity_poly.pdbx_strand_id
1 'polypeptide(L)' 'MAIQGFKMYGDDLLGDEIARSWLKTVNQFYLEQHKLIEKYHIADGVPREGGGGEYPLQDGFGWTNGVVRRLNGLYGEP' A
#
# COMPACT_ATOMS: atom_id res chain seq x y z
N MET A 1 -0.72 6.30 8.19
CA MET A 1 -0.37 7.48 9.01
C MET A 1 0.22 8.60 8.16
N ALA A 2 1.30 8.40 7.40
CA ALA A 2 1.92 9.44 6.57
C ALA A 2 0.95 10.20 5.65
N ILE A 3 0.11 9.48 4.88
CA ILE A 3 -0.90 10.09 3.99
C ILE A 3 -1.78 11.10 4.74
N GLN A 4 -2.31 10.72 5.89
CA GLN A 4 -3.15 11.61 6.70
C GLN A 4 -2.32 12.74 7.33
N GLY A 5 -1.09 12.44 7.76
CA GLY A 5 -0.17 13.44 8.29
C GLY A 5 0.08 14.57 7.30
N PHE A 6 0.50 14.26 6.07
CA PHE A 6 0.75 15.28 5.05
C PHE A 6 -0.49 16.15 4.79
N LYS A 7 -1.67 15.54 4.68
CA LYS A 7 -2.94 16.26 4.52
C LYS A 7 -3.26 17.20 5.69
N MET A 8 -3.04 16.74 6.93
CA MET A 8 -3.29 17.56 8.12
C MET A 8 -2.39 18.78 8.23
N TYR A 9 -1.21 18.76 7.60
CA TYR A 9 -0.24 19.85 7.62
C TYR A 9 -0.22 20.65 6.31
N GLY A 10 -1.20 20.46 5.44
CA GLY A 10 -1.39 21.25 4.21
C GLY A 10 -0.62 20.76 2.98
N ASP A 11 0.04 19.60 3.06
CA ASP A 11 0.71 18.96 1.92
C ASP A 11 -0.16 17.86 1.31
N ASP A 12 -1.29 18.28 0.74
CA ASP A 12 -2.26 17.35 0.14
C ASP A 12 -1.68 16.58 -1.05
N LEU A 13 -0.81 17.24 -1.84
CA LEU A 13 -0.21 16.66 -3.03
C LEU A 13 0.68 15.47 -2.69
N LEU A 14 1.57 15.61 -1.70
CA LEU A 14 2.41 14.50 -1.28
C LEU A 14 1.60 13.38 -0.63
N GLY A 15 0.57 13.74 0.15
CA GLY A 15 -0.38 12.76 0.70
C GLY A 15 -1.07 11.92 -0.38
N ASP A 16 -1.53 12.56 -1.45
CA ASP A 16 -2.18 11.92 -2.59
C ASP A 16 -1.21 11.06 -3.40
N GLU A 17 0.01 11.54 -3.61
CA GLU A 17 1.06 10.80 -4.32
C GLU A 17 1.37 9.48 -3.62
N ILE A 18 1.60 9.52 -2.31
CA ILE A 18 1.88 8.32 -1.50
C ILE A 18 0.69 7.35 -1.57
N ALA A 19 -0.54 7.87 -1.49
CA ALA A 19 -1.75 7.04 -1.54
C ALA A 19 -1.89 6.30 -2.88
N ARG A 20 -1.73 7.03 -4.00
CA ARG A 20 -1.82 6.45 -5.36
C ARG A 20 -0.69 5.47 -5.64
N SER A 21 0.53 5.81 -5.22
CA SER A 21 1.69 4.93 -5.35
C SER A 21 1.47 3.61 -4.59
N TRP A 22 1.01 3.69 -3.34
CA TRP A 22 0.67 2.52 -2.53
C TRP A 22 -0.40 1.64 -3.19
N LEU A 23 -1.50 2.24 -3.64
CA LEU A 23 -2.58 1.50 -4.32
C LEU A 23 -2.07 0.82 -5.60
N LYS A 24 -1.24 1.51 -6.39
CA LYS A 24 -0.62 0.94 -7.59
C LYS A 24 0.25 -0.27 -7.26
N THR A 25 1.16 -0.15 -6.28
CA THR A 25 2.04 -1.24 -5.85
C THR A 25 1.25 -2.47 -5.43
N VAL A 26 0.25 -2.26 -4.56
CA VAL A 26 -0.53 -3.36 -4.01
C VAL A 26 -1.41 -4.00 -5.08
N ASN A 27 -2.03 -3.21 -5.97
CA ASN A 27 -2.86 -3.72 -7.05
C ASN A 27 -2.05 -4.54 -8.07
N GLN A 28 -0.86 -4.06 -8.47
CA GLN A 28 0.02 -4.80 -9.36
C GLN A 28 0.39 -6.17 -8.79
N PHE A 29 0.79 -6.23 -7.51
CA PHE A 29 1.07 -7.50 -6.85
C PHE A 29 -0.17 -8.40 -6.74
N TYR A 30 -1.33 -7.83 -6.43
CA TYR A 30 -2.58 -8.58 -6.32
C TYR A 30 -3.01 -9.21 -7.66
N LEU A 31 -2.81 -8.50 -8.77
CA LEU A 31 -3.13 -9.02 -10.10
C LEU A 31 -2.29 -10.25 -10.47
N GLU A 32 -1.06 -10.35 -9.96
CA GLU A 32 -0.16 -11.47 -10.22
C GLU A 32 -0.32 -12.63 -9.22
N GLN A 33 -0.48 -12.30 -7.94
CA GLN A 33 -0.40 -13.27 -6.84
C GLN A 33 -1.76 -13.59 -6.21
N HIS A 34 -2.82 -12.85 -6.57
CA HIS A 34 -4.18 -12.98 -6.04
C HIS A 34 -4.29 -12.91 -4.51
N LYS A 35 -3.37 -12.19 -3.88
CA LYS A 35 -3.31 -12.01 -2.43
C LYS A 35 -2.75 -10.66 -2.03
N LEU A 36 -3.08 -10.23 -0.81
CA LEU A 36 -2.44 -9.12 -0.12
C LEU A 36 -1.53 -9.66 0.97
N ILE A 37 -0.40 -9.01 1.20
CA ILE A 37 0.65 -9.49 2.12
C ILE A 37 0.99 -8.46 3.20
N GLU A 38 1.71 -8.89 4.22
CA GLU A 38 2.13 -8.06 5.36
C GLU A 38 2.92 -6.81 4.96
N LYS A 39 3.85 -6.95 4.00
CA LYS A 39 4.80 -5.91 3.61
C LYS A 39 5.30 -6.08 2.16
N TYR A 40 5.59 -4.98 1.50
CA TYR A 40 6.01 -4.94 0.09
C TYR A 40 7.39 -4.30 -0.04
N HIS A 41 8.21 -4.80 -0.95
CA HIS A 41 9.40 -4.10 -1.40
C HIS A 41 9.02 -3.00 -2.40
N ILE A 42 9.55 -1.79 -2.21
CA ILE A 42 9.17 -0.60 -3.00
C ILE A 42 10.35 0.17 -3.61
N ALA A 43 11.61 -0.25 -3.35
CA ALA A 43 12.79 0.55 -3.70
C ALA A 43 13.17 0.50 -5.20
N ASP A 44 12.74 -0.53 -5.92
CA ASP A 44 13.08 -0.79 -7.33
C ASP A 44 11.91 -0.51 -8.29
N GLY A 45 10.79 0.03 -7.79
CA GLY A 45 9.61 0.32 -8.61
C GLY A 45 8.85 -0.92 -9.11
N VAL A 46 9.31 -2.13 -8.77
CA VAL A 46 8.66 -3.39 -9.11
C VAL A 46 8.10 -4.00 -7.83
N PRO A 47 6.76 -4.07 -7.68
CA PRO A 47 6.15 -4.64 -6.49
C PRO A 47 6.52 -6.10 -6.32
N ARG A 48 7.06 -6.44 -5.15
CA ARG A 48 7.39 -7.81 -4.77
C ARG A 48 7.26 -7.99 -3.27
N GLU A 49 7.34 -9.23 -2.84
CA GLU A 49 7.32 -9.60 -1.44
C GLU A 49 8.42 -8.85 -0.68
N GLY A 50 8.03 -8.17 0.41
CA GLY A 50 8.98 -7.66 1.38
C GLY A 50 9.55 -8.82 2.21
N GLY A 51 10.81 -8.74 2.60
CA GLY A 51 11.50 -9.81 3.32
C GLY A 51 12.09 -9.39 4.66
N GLY A 52 12.90 -10.28 5.23
CA GLY A 52 13.65 -10.06 6.47
C GLY A 52 12.82 -10.20 7.75
N GLY A 53 13.52 -10.24 8.88
CA GLY A 53 12.94 -10.48 10.21
C GLY A 53 13.06 -11.94 10.65
N GLU A 54 12.31 -12.30 11.68
CA GLU A 54 12.44 -13.60 12.37
C GLU A 54 11.52 -14.68 11.80
N TYR A 55 10.53 -14.32 10.98
CA TYR A 55 9.51 -15.24 10.46
C TYR A 55 9.18 -14.98 8.98
N PRO A 56 8.62 -15.99 8.27
CA PRO A 56 8.22 -15.84 6.87
C PRO A 56 7.13 -14.79 6.67
N LEU A 57 7.09 -14.20 5.49
CA LEU A 57 6.06 -13.24 5.11
C LEU A 57 4.65 -13.87 5.22
N GLN A 58 3.68 -13.10 5.72
CA GLN A 58 2.31 -13.56 5.92
C GLN A 58 1.36 -13.12 4.81
N ASP A 59 0.50 -14.04 4.40
CA ASP A 59 -0.59 -13.85 3.44
C ASP A 59 -1.87 -13.42 4.17
N GLY A 60 -2.55 -12.42 3.62
CA GLY A 60 -3.72 -11.82 4.23
C GLY A 60 -3.35 -11.10 5.51
N PHE A 61 -3.19 -9.77 5.44
CA PHE A 61 -2.79 -8.98 6.60
C PHE A 61 -3.79 -7.87 6.90
N GLY A 62 -4.28 -7.83 8.16
CA GLY A 62 -5.38 -6.96 8.57
C GLY A 62 -5.15 -5.47 8.28
N TRP A 63 -3.95 -4.95 8.59
CA TRP A 63 -3.63 -3.55 8.29
C TRP A 63 -3.53 -3.28 6.79
N THR A 64 -3.02 -4.22 5.99
CA THR A 64 -2.86 -4.03 4.54
C THR A 64 -4.25 -3.94 3.93
N ASN A 65 -5.11 -4.89 4.26
CA ASN A 65 -6.50 -4.93 3.81
C ASN A 65 -7.27 -3.67 4.22
N GLY A 66 -7.13 -3.26 5.49
CA GLY A 66 -7.81 -2.07 6.02
C GLY A 66 -7.36 -0.77 5.34
N VAL A 67 -6.06 -0.59 5.15
CA VAL A 67 -5.49 0.59 4.47
C VAL A 67 -5.91 0.62 3.00
N VAL A 68 -5.79 -0.50 2.28
CA VAL A 68 -6.21 -0.60 0.88
C VAL A 68 -7.69 -0.27 0.73
N ARG A 69 -8.55 -0.86 1.56
CA ARG A 69 -10.00 -0.57 1.54
C ARG A 69 -10.29 0.91 1.78
N ARG A 70 -9.63 1.52 2.78
CA ARG A 70 -9.81 2.94 3.07
C ARG A 70 -9.37 3.82 1.91
N LEU A 71 -8.21 3.53 1.31
CA LEU A 71 -7.67 4.32 0.21
C LEU A 71 -8.48 4.14 -1.08
N ASN A 72 -8.96 2.93 -1.39
CA ASN A 72 -9.88 2.72 -2.51
C ASN A 72 -11.15 3.55 -2.36
N GLY A 73 -11.72 3.67 -1.16
CA GLY A 73 -12.89 4.53 -0.94
C GLY A 73 -12.62 6.04 -1.08
N LEU A 74 -11.35 6.47 -1.09
CA LEU A 74 -10.96 7.89 -1.20
C LEU A 74 -10.39 8.23 -2.59
N TYR A 75 -9.76 7.26 -3.27
CA TYR A 75 -8.97 7.47 -4.49
C TYR A 75 -9.28 6.50 -5.62
N GLY A 76 -10.08 5.45 -5.36
CA GLY A 76 -10.52 4.56 -6.42
C GLY A 76 -11.32 5.35 -7.45
N GLU A 77 -10.98 5.20 -8.72
CA GLU A 77 -11.87 5.67 -9.79
C GLU A 77 -13.18 4.86 -9.72
N PRO A 78 -14.34 5.48 -10.02
CA PRO A 78 -15.63 4.80 -10.03
C PRO A 78 -15.68 3.58 -10.95
#